data_AF-A0A182SY20-F1
#
_entry.id   AF-A0A182SY20-F1
#
_cell.length_a   1.000
_cell.length_b   1.000
_cell.length_c   1.000
_cell.angle_alpha   90.00
_cell.angle_beta   90.00
_cell.angle_gamma   90.00
#
_symmetry.space_group_name_H-M   'P 1'
#
loop_
_entity.id
_entity.type
_entity.pdbx_description
1 polymer ?
#
loop_
_entity_poly.entity_id
_entity_poly.type
_entity_poly.pdbx_seq_one_letter_code
_entity_poly.pdbx_strand_id
1 'polypeptide(L)'
;MNFARVLFSISILLTFPIECFVSREIVRTQIKRFYSHEVIEYDTDKDPSHVTGEEDDRKSMITTLVIVFSAFIISPYTECLGPVLELNGLLAAIPLAYVLPGLAYIQLSPHSLFSQEKLPAAGLVLFGTIVTISGAAILMPNLIGDCRTGIIMGYCKDDELALNGTSFIASTIDPNCATDKV
;
A
#
# COMPACT_ATOMS: atom_id res chain seq x y z
N MET A 1 13.14 9.84 22.64
CA MET A 1 12.98 8.92 21.49
C MET A 1 13.28 7.51 21.97
N ASN A 2 12.30 6.60 21.96
CA ASN A 2 12.51 5.24 22.47
C ASN A 2 13.41 4.43 21.51
N PHE A 3 14.27 3.57 22.04
CA PHE A 3 15.16 2.70 21.24
C PHE A 3 14.41 1.90 20.17
N ALA A 4 13.19 1.43 20.49
CA ALA A 4 12.31 0.75 19.56
C ALA A 4 11.94 1.59 18.31
N ARG A 5 11.76 2.92 18.47
CA ARG A 5 11.47 3.81 17.33
C ARG A 5 12.67 3.95 16.41
N VAL A 6 13.88 3.99 16.97
CA VAL A 6 15.12 4.06 16.19
C VAL A 6 15.32 2.78 15.39
N LEU A 7 15.13 1.60 16.00
CA LEU A 7 15.22 0.32 15.30
C LEU A 7 14.19 0.18 14.18
N PHE A 8 12.95 0.62 14.43
CA PHE A 8 11.91 0.64 13.41
C PHE A 8 12.27 1.56 12.23
N SER A 9 12.77 2.76 12.49
CA SER A 9 13.23 3.69 11.45
C SER A 9 14.39 3.12 10.61
N ILE A 10 15.36 2.45 11.23
CA ILE A 10 16.46 1.80 10.52
C ILE A 10 15.93 0.69 9.61
N SER A 11 14.98 -0.12 10.09
CA SER A 11 14.35 -1.17 9.30
C SER A 11 13.70 -0.60 8.05
N ILE A 12 12.87 0.44 8.17
CA ILE A 12 12.18 1.05 7.03
C ILE A 12 13.18 1.67 6.05
N LEU A 13 14.24 2.33 6.54
CA LEU A 13 15.30 2.91 5.71
C LEU A 13 16.00 1.83 4.87
N LEU A 14 16.26 0.65 5.45
CA LEU A 14 16.92 -0.45 4.74
C LEU A 14 15.98 -1.20 3.79
N THR A 15 14.68 -1.28 4.09
CA THR A 15 13.68 -1.90 3.21
C THR A 15 13.38 -1.04 1.98
N PHE A 16 13.34 0.28 2.11
CA PHE A 16 13.05 1.20 1.00
C PHE A 16 13.89 0.98 -0.28
N PRO A 17 15.24 0.86 -0.24
CA PRO A 17 16.04 0.65 -1.44
C PRO A 17 15.76 -0.72 -2.09
N ILE A 18 15.44 -1.75 -1.30
CA ILE A 18 15.13 -3.09 -1.81
C ILE A 18 13.80 -3.05 -2.58
N GLU A 19 12.77 -2.41 -2.02
CA GLU A 19 11.47 -2.25 -2.69
C GLU A 19 11.57 -1.35 -3.93
N CYS A 20 12.39 -0.31 -3.89
CA CYS A 20 12.62 0.57 -5.03
C CYS A 20 13.30 -0.17 -6.19
N PHE A 21 14.17 -1.15 -5.90
CA PHE A 21 14.84 -1.94 -6.93
C PHE A 21 13.84 -2.78 -7.73
N VAL A 22 12.97 -3.52 -7.04
CA VAL A 22 11.94 -4.35 -7.69
C VAL A 22 10.93 -3.47 -8.42
N SER A 23 10.50 -2.37 -7.80
CA SER A 23 9.53 -1.43 -8.39
C SER A 23 10.05 -0.79 -9.68
N ARG A 24 11.34 -0.42 -9.73
CA ARG A 24 11.96 0.17 -10.93
C ARG A 24 11.85 -0.76 -12.14
N GLU A 25 12.09 -2.05 -11.95
CA GLU A 25 12.05 -3.02 -13.05
C GLU A 25 10.64 -3.20 -13.61
N ILE A 26 9.64 -3.27 -12.72
CA ILE A 26 8.24 -3.38 -13.10
C ILE A 26 7.79 -2.10 -13.82
N VAL A 27 8.11 -0.93 -13.27
CA VAL A 27 7.74 0.37 -13.86
C VAL A 27 8.33 0.55 -15.25
N ARG A 28 9.61 0.21 -15.46
CA ARG A 28 10.23 0.24 -16.80
C ARG A 28 9.49 -0.66 -17.79
N THR A 29 9.19 -1.88 -17.38
CA THR A 29 8.45 -2.85 -18.21
C THR A 29 7.06 -2.34 -18.58
N GLN A 30 6.33 -1.76 -17.63
CA GLN A 30 5.01 -1.20 -17.85
C GLN A 30 5.05 0.06 -18.74
N ILE A 31 6.03 0.95 -18.55
CA ILE A 31 6.21 2.15 -19.39
C ILE A 31 6.54 1.75 -20.83
N LYS A 32 7.45 0.79 -21.05
CA LYS A 32 7.77 0.28 -22.40
C LYS A 32 6.52 -0.25 -23.09
N ARG A 33 5.71 -1.03 -22.35
CA ARG A 33 4.42 -1.57 -22.83
C ARG A 33 3.39 -0.49 -23.15
N PHE A 34 3.34 0.61 -22.39
CA PHE A 34 2.36 1.67 -22.59
C PHE A 34 2.74 2.63 -23.72
N TYR A 35 4.03 2.96 -23.86
CA TYR A 35 4.51 3.92 -24.86
C TYR A 35 4.69 3.29 -26.25
N SER A 36 5.15 2.05 -26.31
CA SER A 36 5.32 1.30 -27.55
C SER A 36 4.14 0.34 -27.69
N HIS A 37 3.02 0.81 -28.23
CA HIS A 37 1.83 0.01 -28.54
C HIS A 37 2.09 -0.99 -29.70
N GLU A 38 3.21 -1.70 -29.63
CA GLU A 38 3.65 -2.77 -30.49
C GLU A 38 4.43 -3.79 -29.63
N VAL A 39 4.32 -5.05 -30.01
CA VAL A 39 4.73 -6.26 -29.29
C VAL A 39 6.10 -6.10 -28.63
N ILE A 40 6.22 -6.69 -27.44
CA ILE A 40 7.46 -6.86 -26.66
C ILE A 40 8.60 -7.32 -27.59
N GLU A 41 9.35 -6.37 -28.14
CA GLU A 41 10.75 -6.61 -28.42
C GLU A 41 11.40 -6.64 -27.03
N TYR A 42 11.49 -7.86 -26.50
CA TYR A 42 12.50 -8.21 -25.52
C TYR A 42 13.78 -7.73 -26.19
N ASP A 43 14.35 -6.62 -25.72
CA ASP A 43 15.65 -6.15 -26.20
C ASP A 43 16.58 -7.32 -25.87
N THR A 44 16.73 -8.19 -26.86
CA THR A 44 17.80 -9.16 -26.93
C THR A 44 19.03 -8.28 -26.87
N ASP A 45 19.69 -8.35 -25.72
CA ASP A 45 21.13 -8.14 -25.57
C ASP A 45 21.67 -7.20 -26.66
N LYS A 46 21.47 -5.89 -26.50
CA LYS A 46 22.28 -4.95 -27.26
C LYS A 46 23.71 -5.19 -26.81
N ASP A 47 24.44 -5.89 -27.67
CA ASP A 47 25.86 -6.18 -27.61
C ASP A 47 26.61 -5.08 -26.84
N PRO A 48 27.25 -5.39 -25.70
CA PRO A 48 27.90 -4.40 -24.84
C PRO A 48 29.18 -3.80 -25.45
N SER A 49 29.43 -4.04 -26.74
CA SER A 49 30.71 -3.77 -27.40
C SER A 49 30.74 -2.51 -28.26
N HIS A 50 29.61 -1.83 -28.49
CA HIS A 50 29.64 -0.60 -29.30
C HIS A 50 28.66 0.48 -28.81
N VAL A 51 29.27 1.42 -28.08
CA VAL A 51 28.91 2.84 -27.88
C VAL A 51 27.80 3.20 -26.86
N THR A 52 28.26 3.87 -25.79
CA THR A 52 27.55 4.82 -24.92
C THR A 52 26.77 4.25 -23.72
N GLY A 53 27.51 3.65 -22.76
CA GLY A 53 27.00 3.29 -21.43
C GLY A 53 26.49 4.48 -20.58
N GLU A 54 26.56 5.71 -21.08
CA GLU A 54 26.05 6.90 -20.40
C GLU A 54 24.53 7.12 -20.58
N GLU A 55 23.91 6.55 -21.62
CA GLU A 55 22.48 6.78 -21.89
C GLU A 55 21.54 5.88 -21.09
N ASP A 56 21.94 4.66 -20.73
CA ASP A 56 21.09 3.73 -19.98
C ASP A 56 21.10 4.01 -18.46
N ASP A 57 22.26 4.44 -17.95
CA ASP A 57 22.41 4.91 -16.57
C ASP A 57 21.54 6.15 -16.30
N ARG A 58 21.46 7.08 -17.26
CA ARG A 58 20.64 8.29 -17.12
C ARG A 58 19.15 7.98 -17.09
N LYS A 59 18.67 7.04 -17.91
CA LYS A 59 17.27 6.58 -17.90
C LYS A 59 16.91 5.86 -16.59
N SER A 60 17.85 5.07 -16.07
CA SER A 60 17.75 4.43 -14.75
C SER A 60 17.61 5.44 -13.63
N MET A 61 18.51 6.41 -13.62
CA MET A 61 18.58 7.46 -12.62
C MET A 61 17.31 8.32 -12.63
N ILE A 62 16.82 8.69 -13.82
CA ILE A 62 15.57 9.45 -13.97
C ILE A 62 14.38 8.67 -13.40
N THR A 63 14.26 7.37 -13.70
CA THR A 63 13.14 6.54 -13.22
C THR A 63 13.14 6.46 -11.69
N THR A 64 14.28 6.15 -11.09
CA THR A 64 14.41 6.09 -9.62
C THR A 64 14.16 7.46 -8.98
N LEU A 65 14.65 8.55 -9.58
CA LEU A 65 14.41 9.90 -9.07
C LEU A 65 12.92 10.23 -9.07
N VAL A 66 12.18 9.89 -10.14
CA VAL A 66 10.72 10.09 -10.21
C VAL A 66 9.99 9.31 -9.11
N ILE A 67 10.37 8.06 -8.84
CA ILE A 67 9.77 7.23 -7.79
C ILE A 67 10.05 7.81 -6.39
N VAL A 68 11.30 8.20 -6.12
CA VAL A 68 11.67 8.78 -4.82
C VAL A 68 11.02 10.15 -4.63
N PHE A 69 10.97 10.96 -5.68
CA PHE A 69 10.35 12.29 -5.65
C PHE A 69 8.84 12.19 -5.44
N SER A 70 8.15 11.25 -6.10
CA SER A 70 6.71 11.05 -5.87
C SER A 70 6.43 10.59 -4.43
N ALA A 71 7.24 9.67 -3.89
CA ALA A 71 7.14 9.25 -2.50
C ALA A 71 7.38 10.42 -1.52
N PHE A 72 8.37 11.27 -1.79
CA PHE A 72 8.63 12.47 -0.99
C PHE A 72 7.45 13.45 -1.01
N ILE A 73 6.79 13.62 -2.16
CA ILE A 73 5.60 14.48 -2.29
C ILE A 73 4.40 13.86 -1.57
N ILE A 74 4.18 12.54 -1.65
CA ILE A 74 3.05 11.85 -1.00
C ILE A 74 3.19 11.83 0.53
N SER A 75 4.42 11.85 1.05
CA SER A 75 4.71 11.80 2.48
C SER A 75 4.03 12.90 3.31
N PRO A 76 4.06 14.20 2.95
CA PRO A 76 3.32 15.23 3.67
C PRO A 76 1.81 15.22 3.41
N TYR A 77 1.33 14.60 2.32
CA TYR A 77 -0.11 14.49 2.05
C TYR A 77 -0.78 13.36 2.85
N THR A 78 -0.02 12.37 3.30
CA THR A 78 -0.56 11.22 4.02
C THR A 78 -0.40 11.42 5.53
N GLU A 79 -1.41 11.98 6.17
CA GLU A 79 -1.42 12.17 7.64
C GLU A 79 -1.72 10.85 8.40
N CYS A 80 -2.35 9.89 7.73
CA CYS A 80 -2.78 8.62 8.31
C CYS A 80 -2.22 7.40 7.58
N LEU A 81 -1.27 6.70 8.22
CA LEU A 81 -0.69 5.48 7.66
C LEU A 81 -1.64 4.27 7.73
N GLY A 82 -2.55 4.22 8.71
CA GLY A 82 -3.44 3.07 8.95
C GLY A 82 -4.32 2.72 7.75
N PRO A 83 -5.20 3.62 7.28
CA PRO A 83 -6.07 3.37 6.14
C PRO A 83 -5.30 3.09 4.84
N VAL A 84 -4.13 3.71 4.65
CA VAL A 84 -3.29 3.49 3.46
C VAL A 84 -2.67 2.08 3.47
N LEU A 85 -2.19 1.62 4.62
CA LEU A 85 -1.66 0.26 4.79
C LEU A 85 -2.76 -0.79 4.58
N GLU A 86 -3.97 -0.54 5.09
CA GLU A 86 -5.13 -1.42 4.90
C GLU A 86 -5.58 -1.46 3.42
N LEU A 87 -5.60 -0.32 2.73
CA LEU A 87 -5.93 -0.25 1.31
C LEU A 87 -4.89 -0.95 0.44
N ASN A 88 -3.60 -0.78 0.74
CA ASN A 88 -2.52 -1.48 0.04
C ASN A 88 -2.63 -3.00 0.22
N GLY A 89 -2.91 -3.45 1.45
CA GLY A 89 -3.17 -4.87 1.73
C GLY A 89 -4.37 -5.41 0.95
N LEU A 90 -5.47 -4.65 0.89
CA LEU A 90 -6.67 -5.04 0.16
C LEU A 90 -6.45 -5.10 -1.36
N LEU A 91 -5.93 -4.02 -1.96
CA LEU A 91 -5.78 -3.90 -3.41
C LEU A 91 -4.66 -4.75 -3.98
N ALA A 92 -3.58 -5.00 -3.23
CA ALA A 92 -2.47 -5.82 -3.70
C ALA A 92 -2.67 -7.31 -3.37
N ALA A 93 -3.01 -7.65 -2.12
CA ALA A 93 -3.00 -9.05 -1.70
C ALA A 93 -4.19 -9.84 -2.27
N ILE A 94 -5.40 -9.27 -2.30
CA ILE A 94 -6.60 -10.01 -2.71
C ILE A 94 -6.55 -10.40 -4.19
N PRO A 95 -6.24 -9.50 -5.14
CA PRO A 95 -6.12 -9.89 -6.53
C PRO A 95 -4.99 -10.90 -6.78
N LEU A 96 -3.84 -10.74 -6.10
CA LEU A 96 -2.72 -11.67 -6.25
C LEU A 96 -3.03 -13.07 -5.68
N ALA A 97 -3.74 -13.15 -4.55
CA ALA A 97 -4.02 -14.43 -3.88
C ALA A 97 -5.28 -15.14 -4.38
N TYR A 98 -6.31 -14.41 -4.80
CA TYR A 98 -7.60 -14.99 -5.19
C TYR A 98 -7.87 -14.91 -6.70
N VAL A 99 -7.55 -13.78 -7.35
CA VAL A 99 -7.92 -13.54 -8.75
C VAL A 99 -6.90 -14.14 -9.71
N LEU A 100 -5.61 -13.88 -9.50
CA LEU A 100 -4.52 -14.35 -10.36
C LEU A 100 -4.47 -15.88 -10.48
N PRO A 101 -4.44 -16.68 -9.39
CA PRO A 101 -4.40 -18.14 -9.50
C PRO A 101 -5.67 -18.71 -10.15
N GLY A 102 -6.84 -18.11 -9.88
CA GLY A 102 -8.10 -18.51 -10.50
C GLY A 102 -8.11 -18.24 -12.02
N LEU A 103 -7.63 -17.08 -12.46
CA LEU A 103 -7.50 -16.75 -13.88
C LEU A 103 -6.46 -17.64 -14.58
N ALA A 104 -5.31 -17.89 -13.96
CA ALA A 104 -4.28 -18.77 -14.51
C ALA A 104 -4.84 -20.20 -14.74
N TYR A 105 -5.60 -20.73 -13.77
CA TYR A 105 -6.24 -22.03 -13.91
C TYR A 105 -7.29 -22.07 -15.03
N ILE A 106 -8.10 -21.02 -15.15
CA ILE A 106 -9.13 -20.92 -16.20
C ILE A 106 -8.49 -20.87 -17.60
N GLN A 107 -7.38 -20.15 -17.76
CA GLN A 107 -6.66 -20.03 -19.03
C GLN A 107 -5.91 -21.30 -19.43
N LEU A 108 -5.33 -22.04 -18.48
CA LEU A 108 -4.61 -23.28 -18.80
C LEU A 108 -5.56 -24.44 -19.15
N SER A 109 -6.78 -24.44 -18.64
CA SER A 109 -7.71 -25.54 -18.84
C SER A 109 -8.51 -25.38 -20.15
N PRO A 110 -8.48 -26.35 -21.08
CA PRO A 110 -9.15 -26.26 -22.39
C PRO A 110 -10.66 -26.52 -22.35
N HIS A 111 -11.24 -26.75 -21.16
CA HIS A 111 -12.65 -27.13 -21.02
C HIS A 111 -13.61 -25.92 -21.02
N SER A 112 -14.89 -26.13 -21.30
CA SER A 112 -15.90 -25.04 -21.29
C SER A 112 -15.92 -24.29 -19.95
N LEU A 113 -16.05 -22.96 -19.98
CA LEU A 113 -16.03 -22.10 -18.78
C LEU A 113 -17.09 -22.48 -17.73
N PHE A 114 -18.12 -23.21 -18.13
CA PHE A 114 -19.25 -23.61 -17.28
C PHE A 114 -19.23 -25.09 -16.86
N SER A 115 -18.09 -25.77 -17.01
CA SER A 115 -17.97 -27.13 -16.47
C SER A 115 -17.78 -27.11 -14.96
N GLN A 116 -18.35 -28.11 -14.26
CA GLN A 116 -18.31 -28.21 -12.80
C GLN A 116 -16.88 -28.24 -12.23
N GLU A 117 -15.90 -28.65 -13.05
CA GLU A 117 -14.49 -28.67 -12.66
C GLU A 117 -13.87 -27.27 -12.56
N LYS A 118 -14.41 -26.27 -13.28
CA LYS A 118 -13.92 -24.88 -13.26
C LYS A 118 -14.69 -23.96 -12.33
N LEU A 119 -15.85 -24.42 -11.85
CA LEU A 119 -16.71 -23.68 -10.93
C LEU A 119 -16.00 -23.23 -9.63
N PRO A 120 -15.15 -24.04 -8.96
CA PRO A 120 -14.42 -23.56 -7.79
C PRO A 120 -13.41 -22.45 -8.11
N ALA A 121 -12.72 -22.53 -9.25
CA ALA A 121 -11.80 -21.47 -9.68
C ALA A 121 -12.53 -20.18 -10.07
N ALA A 122 -13.65 -20.29 -10.79
CA ALA A 122 -14.52 -19.16 -11.11
C ALA A 122 -15.12 -18.52 -9.85
N GLY A 123 -15.51 -19.33 -8.86
CA GLY A 123 -15.98 -18.88 -7.55
C GLY A 123 -14.91 -18.10 -6.79
N LEU A 124 -13.64 -18.55 -6.82
CA LEU A 124 -12.53 -17.85 -6.18
C LEU A 124 -12.29 -16.46 -6.79
N VAL A 125 -12.33 -16.35 -8.13
CA VAL A 125 -12.19 -15.07 -8.85
C VAL A 125 -13.37 -14.15 -8.54
N LEU A 126 -14.60 -14.66 -8.59
CA LEU A 126 -15.80 -13.89 -8.30
C LEU A 126 -15.78 -13.37 -6.85
N PHE A 127 -15.45 -14.22 -5.89
CA PHE A 127 -15.34 -13.83 -4.49
C PHE A 127 -14.23 -12.78 -4.29
N GLY A 128 -13.03 -13.02 -4.82
CA GLY A 128 -11.91 -12.08 -4.71
C GLY A 128 -12.23 -10.70 -5.31
N THR A 129 -12.90 -10.67 -6.46
CA THR A 129 -13.33 -9.40 -7.09
C THR A 129 -14.39 -8.67 -6.26
N ILE A 130 -15.41 -9.38 -5.75
CA ILE A 130 -16.44 -8.79 -4.88
C ILE A 130 -15.81 -8.19 -3.61
N VAL A 131 -14.92 -8.94 -2.94
CA VAL A 131 -14.26 -8.47 -1.70
C VAL A 131 -13.34 -7.29 -1.97
N THR A 132 -12.61 -7.28 -3.09
CA THR A 132 -11.76 -6.13 -3.47
C THR A 132 -12.61 -4.88 -3.71
N ILE A 133 -13.74 -5.00 -4.42
CA ILE A 133 -14.64 -3.88 -4.72
C ILE A 133 -15.34 -3.38 -3.46
N SER A 134 -15.90 -4.28 -2.64
CA SER A 134 -16.61 -3.89 -1.42
C SER A 134 -15.67 -3.29 -0.38
N GLY A 135 -14.48 -3.89 -0.20
CA GLY A 135 -13.45 -3.34 0.69
C GLY A 135 -12.99 -1.96 0.23
N ALA A 136 -12.75 -1.77 -1.07
CA ALA A 136 -12.35 -0.47 -1.60
C ALA A 136 -13.46 0.57 -1.44
N ALA A 137 -14.72 0.20 -1.69
CA ALA A 137 -15.87 1.09 -1.53
C ALA A 137 -16.06 1.56 -0.07
N ILE A 138 -15.79 0.71 0.91
CA ILE A 138 -15.89 1.05 2.34
C ILE A 138 -14.69 1.90 2.78
N LEU A 139 -13.49 1.61 2.30
CA LEU A 139 -12.26 2.23 2.79
C LEU A 139 -11.95 3.56 2.09
N MET A 140 -12.29 3.71 0.81
CA MET A 140 -12.05 4.94 0.03
C MET A 140 -12.61 6.22 0.66
N PRO A 141 -13.86 6.28 1.18
CA PRO A 141 -14.36 7.48 1.85
C PRO A 141 -13.62 7.78 3.15
N ASN A 142 -13.05 6.76 3.82
CA ASN A 142 -12.25 6.95 5.04
C ASN A 142 -10.83 7.45 4.76
N LEU A 143 -10.32 7.28 3.53
CA LEU A 143 -9.04 7.88 3.11
C LEU A 143 -9.15 9.38 2.84
N ILE A 144 -10.31 9.85 2.36
CA ILE A 144 -10.55 11.25 1.97
C ILE A 144 -11.28 12.01 3.08
N GLY A 145 -12.03 11.30 3.91
CA GLY A 145 -12.65 11.83 5.12
C GLY A 145 -11.59 12.32 6.10
N ASP A 146 -11.95 13.37 6.82
CA ASP A 146 -11.14 14.12 7.79
C ASP A 146 -10.44 13.15 8.76
N CYS A 147 -9.22 12.72 8.43
CA CYS A 147 -8.41 11.86 9.27
C CYS A 147 -7.77 12.71 10.38
N ARG A 148 -8.64 13.39 11.15
CA ARG A 148 -8.27 14.26 12.24
C ARG A 148 -7.81 13.44 13.44
N THR A 149 -6.59 13.74 13.85
CA THR A 149 -5.99 13.55 15.18
C THR A 149 -6.88 14.12 16.30
N GLY A 150 -8.04 13.50 16.55
CA GLY A 150 -9.05 13.99 17.48
C GLY A 150 -9.94 12.91 18.08
N ILE A 151 -9.66 11.63 17.82
CA ILE A 151 -10.34 10.53 18.52
C ILE A 151 -9.70 10.42 19.90
N ILE A 152 -10.28 11.14 20.86
CA ILE A 152 -9.97 10.98 22.27
C ILE A 152 -10.31 9.53 22.61
N MET A 153 -9.32 8.76 23.05
CA MET A 153 -9.53 7.36 23.44
C MET A 153 -10.57 7.31 24.57
N GLY A 154 -11.48 6.33 24.52
CA GLY A 154 -12.66 6.28 25.41
C GLY A 154 -12.36 6.41 26.90
N TYR A 155 -11.17 6.01 27.35
CA TYR A 155 -10.74 6.19 28.73
C TYR A 155 -10.64 7.66 29.17
N CYS A 156 -10.36 8.62 28.29
CA CYS A 156 -10.40 10.05 28.65
C CYS A 156 -11.83 10.61 28.69
N LYS A 157 -12.83 9.87 28.20
CA LYS A 157 -14.25 10.26 28.28
C LYS A 157 -14.87 9.85 29.62
N ASP A 158 -14.34 8.78 30.22
CA ASP A 158 -14.78 8.28 31.53
C ASP A 158 -14.35 9.24 32.67
N ASP A 159 -13.23 9.96 32.51
CA ASP A 159 -12.75 10.93 33.49
C ASP A 159 -13.64 12.18 33.60
N GLU A 160 -14.22 12.68 32.51
CA GLU A 160 -15.17 13.81 32.57
C GLU A 160 -16.50 13.43 33.27
N LEU A 161 -16.97 12.19 33.06
CA LEU A 161 -18.18 11.67 33.71
C LEU A 161 -17.95 11.40 35.20
N ALA A 162 -16.74 11.00 35.59
CA ALA A 162 -16.36 10.87 36.99
C ALA A 162 -16.24 12.24 37.69
N LEU A 163 -15.72 13.26 37.02
CA LEU A 163 -15.47 14.58 37.61
C LEU A 163 -16.76 15.40 37.84
N ASN A 164 -17.81 15.20 37.04
CA ASN A 164 -19.07 15.92 37.20
C ASN A 164 -20.06 15.23 38.17
N GLY A 165 -19.72 14.04 38.67
CA GLY A 165 -20.55 13.23 39.56
C GLY A 165 -20.13 13.23 41.03
N THR A 166 -18.92 13.67 41.37
CA THR A 166 -18.39 13.59 42.73
C THR A 166 -17.67 14.88 43.15
N SER A 167 -18.43 15.83 43.68
CA SER A 167 -17.95 16.47 44.91
C SER A 167 -17.63 15.36 45.91
N PHE A 168 -16.45 15.43 46.53
CA PHE A 168 -15.93 14.58 47.61
C PHE A 168 -14.98 13.42 47.21
N ILE A 169 -13.75 13.58 47.72
CA ILE A 169 -12.68 12.60 47.96
C ILE A 169 -11.61 12.48 46.86
N ALA A 170 -10.48 13.12 47.15
CA ALA A 170 -9.18 12.96 46.52
C ALA A 170 -8.67 11.52 46.56
N SER A 171 -8.00 11.06 45.49
CA SER A 171 -6.73 10.28 45.52
C SER A 171 -6.30 9.89 44.10
N THR A 172 -5.19 10.46 43.64
CA THR A 172 -4.16 9.82 42.79
C THR A 172 -4.59 8.98 41.58
N ILE A 173 -4.53 9.58 40.40
CA ILE A 173 -3.84 9.13 39.17
C ILE A 173 -4.12 10.26 38.16
N ASP A 174 -3.11 11.03 37.78
CA ASP A 174 -3.22 11.99 36.67
C ASP A 174 -2.97 11.23 35.36
N PRO A 175 -3.97 10.90 34.52
CA PRO A 175 -3.73 10.85 33.10
C PRO A 175 -3.64 12.31 32.65
N ASN A 176 -2.45 12.76 32.29
CA ASN A 176 -2.26 14.02 31.56
C ASN A 176 -2.99 13.93 30.21
N CYS A 177 -4.32 14.11 30.20
CA CYS A 177 -5.10 14.40 29.00
C CYS A 177 -4.99 15.92 28.75
N ALA A 178 -3.74 16.41 28.69
CA ALA A 178 -3.44 17.77 28.32
C ALA A 178 -3.68 17.89 26.81
N THR A 179 -4.61 18.77 26.46
CA THR A 179 -4.81 19.31 25.12
C THR A 179 -3.48 19.79 24.55
N ASP A 180 -2.83 18.99 23.71
CA ASP A 180 -1.79 19.48 22.80
C ASP A 180 -2.51 20.34 21.76
N LYS A 181 -2.62 21.63 22.07
CA LYS A 181 -2.76 22.67 21.08
C LYS A 181 -1.35 23.11 20.67
N VAL A 182 -1.19 23.23 19.36
CA VAL A 182 -0.04 23.70 18.55
C VAL A 182 0.83 22.57 18.00
#